data_AF-A0A231RF12-F1
#
_entry.id   AF-A0A231RF12-F1
#
_cell.length_a   1.000
_cell.length_b   1.000
_cell.length_c   1.000
_cell.angle_alpha   90.00
_cell.angle_beta   90.00
_cell.angle_gamma   90.00
#
_symmetry.space_group_name_H-M   'P 1'
#
loop_
_entity.id
_entity.type
_entity.pdbx_description
1 polymer ?
#
loop_
_entity_poly.entity_id
_entity_poly.type
_entity_poly.pdbx_seq_one_letter_code
_entity_poly.pdbx_strand_id
1 'polypeptide(L)' 'MYERCITPGTDETYAEELAPIKQQYSADMKRSIGLLAEARALQDRLEGWYAEAADSAALERIAEQFREDVLRLAAL' A
#
# COMPACT_ATOMS: atom_id res chain seq x y z
N MET A 1 -6.41 24.43 -17.55
CA MET A 1 -6.65 23.36 -18.56
C MET A 1 -8.12 23.00 -18.64
N TYR A 2 -8.80 22.73 -17.52
CA TYR A 2 -10.23 22.42 -17.49
C TYR A 2 -11.11 23.41 -18.29
N GLU A 3 -11.02 24.71 -17.99
CA GLU A 3 -11.75 25.77 -18.71
C GLU A 3 -11.39 25.92 -20.20
N ARG A 4 -10.23 25.40 -20.62
CA ARG A 4 -9.82 25.39 -22.04
C ARG A 4 -10.32 24.15 -22.78
N CYS A 5 -10.75 23.13 -22.05
CA CYS A 5 -11.15 21.83 -22.57
C CYS A 5 -12.66 21.58 -22.44
N ILE A 6 -13.33 22.28 -21.51
CA ILE A 6 -14.74 22.11 -21.21
C ILE A 6 -15.46 23.43 -21.50
N THR A 7 -16.52 23.35 -22.31
CA THR A 7 -17.36 24.51 -22.59
C THR A 7 -18.06 24.98 -21.29
N PRO A 8 -18.05 26.29 -20.97
CA PRO A 8 -18.75 26.79 -19.78
C PRO A 8 -20.23 26.39 -19.79
N GLY A 9 -20.78 26.02 -18.63
CA GLY A 9 -22.17 25.54 -18.51
C GLY A 9 -22.36 24.04 -18.75
N THR A 10 -21.32 23.30 -19.16
CA THR A 10 -21.42 21.85 -19.41
C THR A 10 -21.79 21.09 -18.14
N ASP A 11 -21.09 21.34 -17.04
CA ASP A 11 -21.30 20.60 -15.79
C ASP A 11 -22.69 20.88 -15.20
N GLU A 12 -23.19 22.11 -15.38
CA GLU A 12 -24.53 22.52 -14.98
C GLU A 12 -25.61 21.88 -15.86
N THR A 13 -25.37 21.77 -17.16
CA THR A 13 -26.31 21.14 -18.11
C THR A 13 -26.51 19.66 -17.82
N TYR A 14 -25.44 18.96 -17.45
CA TYR A 14 -25.47 17.52 -17.15
C TYR A 14 -25.49 17.20 -15.65
N ALA A 15 -25.84 18.18 -14.80
CA ALA A 15 -25.75 18.03 -13.34
C ALA A 15 -26.55 16.83 -12.80
N GLU A 16 -27.76 16.61 -13.32
CA GLU A 16 -28.62 15.49 -12.90
C GLU A 16 -28.02 14.12 -13.28
N GLU A 17 -27.42 14.01 -14.47
CA GLU A 17 -26.77 12.77 -14.93
C GLU A 17 -25.45 12.51 -14.19
N LEU A 18 -24.71 13.57 -13.87
CA LEU A 18 -23.44 13.49 -13.16
C LEU A 18 -23.61 13.20 -11.67
N ALA A 19 -24.73 13.61 -11.06
CA ALA A 19 -24.98 13.43 -9.63
C ALA A 19 -24.84 11.96 -9.15
N PRO A 20 -25.54 10.97 -9.74
CA PRO A 20 -25.40 9.57 -9.33
C PRO A 20 -24.01 9.01 -9.61
N ILE A 21 -23.35 9.42 -10.70
CA ILE A 21 -21.99 8.99 -11.05
C ILE A 21 -21.00 9.49 -9.99
N LYS A 22 -21.07 10.78 -9.62
CA LYS A 22 -20.22 11.38 -8.58
C LYS A 22 -20.46 10.72 -7.22
N GLN A 23 -21.72 10.42 -6.89
CA GLN A 23 -22.07 9.73 -5.65
C GLN A 23 -21.47 8.32 -5.61
N GLN A 24 -21.66 7.53 -6.67
CA GLN A 24 -21.14 6.17 -6.77
C GLN A 24 -19.61 6.14 -6.69
N TYR A 25 -18.95 6.98 -7.50
CA TYR A 25 -17.50 7.12 -7.48
C TYR A 25 -16.97 7.46 -6.07
N SER A 26 -17.60 8.44 -5.40
CA SER A 26 -17.17 8.85 -4.06
C SER A 26 -17.37 7.73 -3.03
N ALA A 27 -18.46 6.98 -3.13
CA ALA A 27 -18.74 5.84 -2.26
C ALA A 27 -17.70 4.71 -2.46
N ASP A 28 -17.40 4.38 -3.72
CA ASP A 28 -16.44 3.33 -4.07
C ASP A 28 -15.01 3.71 -3.67
N MET A 29 -14.62 4.98 -3.85
CA MET A 29 -13.34 5.48 -3.39
C MET A 29 -13.22 5.40 -1.87
N LYS A 30 -14.25 5.82 -1.12
CA LYS A 30 -14.26 5.72 0.33
C LYS A 30 -14.15 4.26 0.81
N ARG A 31 -14.88 3.36 0.15
CA ARG A 31 -14.82 1.92 0.43
C ARG A 31 -13.42 1.37 0.16
N SER A 32 -12.84 1.70 -0.98
CA SER A 32 -11.51 1.22 -1.40
C SER A 32 -10.42 1.69 -0.45
N ILE A 33 -10.45 2.96 -0.04
CA ILE A 33 -9.54 3.51 0.98
C ILE A 33 -9.69 2.77 2.31
N GLY A 34 -10.94 2.48 2.71
CA GLY A 34 -11.22 1.68 3.90
C GLY A 34 -10.60 0.28 3.85
N LEU A 35 -10.76 -0.43 2.72
CA LEU A 35 -10.17 -1.75 2.51
C LEU A 35 -8.63 -1.71 2.54
N LEU A 36 -8.01 -0.68 1.95
CA LEU A 36 -6.56 -0.50 2.01
C LEU A 36 -6.07 -0.26 3.44
N ALA A 37 -6.80 0.52 4.23
CA ALA A 37 -6.47 0.76 5.63
C ALA A 37 -6.59 -0.52 6.47
N GLU A 38 -7.63 -1.33 6.24
CA GLU A 38 -7.79 -2.62 6.91
C GLU A 38 -6.68 -3.61 6.54
N ALA A 39 -6.36 -3.72 5.25
CA ALA A 39 -5.27 -4.57 4.76
C ALA A 39 -3.93 -4.16 5.40
N ARG A 40 -3.67 -2.86 5.51
CA ARG A 40 -2.47 -2.34 6.17
C ARG A 40 -2.43 -2.70 7.66
N ALA A 41 -3.55 -2.54 8.37
CA ALA A 41 -3.62 -2.89 9.79
C ALA A 41 -3.40 -4.39 10.05
N LEU A 42 -3.91 -5.26 9.17
CA LEU A 42 -3.66 -6.70 9.23
C LEU A 42 -2.19 -7.04 8.96
N GLN A 43 -1.58 -6.38 7.98
CA GLN A 43 -0.15 -6.52 7.69
C GLN A 43 0.71 -6.09 8.87
N ASP A 44 0.48 -4.89 9.43
CA ASP A 44 1.23 -4.37 10.57
C ASP A 44 1.13 -5.32 11.79
N ARG A 45 -0.06 -5.91 12.01
CA ARG A 45 -0.26 -6.90 13.07
C ARG A 45 0.53 -8.19 12.84
N LEU A 46 0.55 -8.69 11.61
CA LEU A 46 1.29 -9.88 11.24
C LEU A 46 2.80 -9.65 11.38
N GLU A 47 3.30 -8.50 10.94
CA GLU A 47 4.69 -8.07 11.10
C GLU A 47 5.07 -7.99 12.59
N GLY A 48 4.17 -7.45 13.43
CA GLY A 48 4.34 -7.45 14.88
C GLY A 48 4.52 -8.85 15.47
N TRP A 49 3.67 -9.81 15.09
CA TRP A 49 3.80 -11.19 15.54
C TRP A 49 5.10 -11.85 15.07
N TYR A 50 5.52 -11.60 13.82
CA TYR A 50 6.81 -12.11 13.34
C TYR A 50 7.97 -11.50 14.11
N ALA A 51 7.94 -10.20 14.39
CA ALA A 51 8.97 -9.53 15.17
C ALA A 51 9.06 -10.07 16.61
N GLU A 52 7.91 -10.34 17.25
CA GLU A 52 7.86 -10.92 18.60
C GLU A 52 8.31 -12.38 18.64
N ALA A 53 7.95 -13.17 17.63
CA ALA A 53 8.26 -14.60 17.58
C ALA A 53 9.68 -14.89 17.06
N ALA A 54 10.29 -13.95 16.32
CA ALA A 54 11.62 -14.14 15.75
C ALA A 54 12.71 -14.00 16.82
N ASP A 55 13.57 -15.02 16.91
CA ASP A 55 14.84 -14.92 17.63
C ASP A 55 15.86 -14.17 16.75
N SER A 56 15.85 -12.84 16.87
CA SER A 56 16.75 -11.96 16.11
C SER A 56 18.23 -12.28 16.35
N ALA A 57 18.59 -12.65 17.58
CA ALA A 57 19.96 -13.04 17.91
C ALA A 57 20.36 -14.35 17.21
N ALA A 58 19.46 -15.32 17.10
CA ALA A 58 19.72 -16.52 16.31
C ALA A 58 19.90 -16.21 14.82
N LEU A 59 19.06 -15.33 14.25
CA LEU A 59 19.18 -14.90 12.86
C LEU A 59 20.50 -14.17 12.60
N GLU A 60 20.91 -13.26 13.48
CA GLU A 60 22.19 -12.55 13.38
C GLU A 60 23.37 -13.52 13.42
N ARG A 61 23.35 -14.52 14.32
CA ARG A 61 24.40 -15.55 14.36
C ARG A 61 24.48 -16.33 13.06
N ILE A 62 23.34 -16.74 12.48
CA ILE A 62 23.31 -17.47 11.22
C ILE A 62 23.83 -16.59 10.08
N ALA A 63 23.42 -15.33 10.03
CA ALA A 63 23.86 -14.39 9.02
C ALA A 63 25.38 -14.14 9.08
N GLU A 64 25.93 -14.01 10.29
CA GLU A 64 27.36 -13.82 10.49
C GLU A 64 28.16 -15.07 10.11
N GLN A 65 27.69 -16.25 10.50
CA GLN A 65 28.32 -17.51 10.08
C GLN A 65 28.35 -17.64 8.55
N PHE A 66 27.23 -17.34 7.89
CA PHE A 66 27.16 -17.35 6.44
C PHE A 66 28.11 -16.34 5.80
N ARG A 67 28.23 -15.13 6.37
CA ARG A 67 29.17 -14.10 5.91
C ARG A 67 30.62 -14.59 5.99
N GLU A 68 31.00 -15.20 7.11
CA GLU A 68 32.32 -15.77 7.30
C GLU A 68 32.61 -16.89 6.28
N ASP A 69 31.64 -17.77 6.05
CA ASP A 69 31.77 -18.88 5.09
C ASP A 69 31.97 -18.35 3.66
N VAL A 70 31.19 -17.34 3.25
CA VAL A 70 31.33 -16.69 1.93
C VAL A 70 32.70 -16.04 1.77
N LEU A 71 33.17 -15.30 2.78
CA LEU A 71 34.50 -14.68 2.74
C LEU A 71 35.61 -15.71 2.65
N ARG A 72 35.48 -16.82 3.38
CA ARG A 72 36.44 -17.92 3.34
C ARG A 72 36.49 -18.58 1.95
N LEU A 73 35.35 -18.75 1.30
CA LEU A 73 35.27 -19.28 -0.06
C LEU A 73 35.84 -18.29 -1.11
N ALA A 74 35.63 -17.00 -0.93
CA ALA A 74 36.13 -15.98 -1.86
C ALA A 74 37.65 -15.73 -1.73
N ALA A 75 38.27 -16.16 -0.63
CA ALA A 75 39.70 -16.05 -0.38
C ALA A 75 40.51 -17.27 -0.87
N LEU A 76 39.85 -18.27 -1.46
CA LEU A 76 40.44 -19.44 -2.13
C LEU A 76 40.57 -19.19 -3.63
#